data_AF-A0A194QSG3-F1
#
_entry.id   AF-A0A194QSG3-F1
#
_cell.length_a   1.000
_cell.length_b   1.000
_cell.length_c   1.000
_cell.angle_alpha   90.00
_cell.angle_beta   90.00
_cell.angle_gamma   90.00
#
_symmetry.space_group_name_H-M   'P 1'
#
loop_
_entity.id
_entity.type
_entity.pdbx_description
1 polymer ?
#
loop_
_entity_poly.entity_id
_entity_poly.type
_entity_poly.pdbx_seq_one_letter_code
_entity_poly.pdbx_strand_id
1 'polypeptide(L)'
;MSKEAAKTCLKVGRPVMSTNMAQAHTLKYFDIPKNQEDCRKKLREYFYRNKFVTDVRVVDILVIKGYMELKEVTHQWQQKGYMMSHWNPSAERAPVTFVEKFLAGVD
;
A
#
# COMPACT_ATOMS: atom_id res chain seq x y z
N MET A 1 4.47 -8.31 17.08
CA MET A 1 5.34 -7.13 16.90
C MET A 1 6.09 -6.86 18.20
N SER A 2 7.42 -6.73 18.16
CA SER A 2 8.19 -6.17 19.28
C SER A 2 7.69 -4.75 19.60
N LYS A 3 7.71 -4.35 20.89
CA LYS A 3 7.21 -3.04 21.35
C LYS A 3 7.89 -1.86 20.62
N GLU A 4 9.17 -2.01 20.28
CA GLU A 4 9.95 -0.96 19.63
C GLU A 4 9.58 -0.80 18.14
N ALA A 5 9.42 -1.92 17.43
CA ALA A 5 8.95 -1.94 16.04
C ALA A 5 7.55 -1.30 15.90
N ALA A 6 6.65 -1.58 16.83
CA ALA A 6 5.32 -0.96 16.85
C ALA A 6 5.39 0.57 17.05
N LYS A 7 6.30 1.04 17.91
CA LYS A 7 6.51 2.47 18.16
C LYS A 7 7.04 3.17 16.91
N THR A 8 7.99 2.57 16.19
CA THR A 8 8.51 3.11 14.92
C THR A 8 7.43 3.15 13.84
N CYS A 9 6.67 2.06 13.63
CA CYS A 9 5.56 2.06 12.67
C CYS A 9 4.48 3.10 13.01
N LEU A 10 4.18 3.33 14.30
CA LEU A 10 3.20 4.35 14.71
C LEU A 10 3.73 5.78 14.54
N LYS A 11 5.02 6.02 14.80
CA LYS A 11 5.68 7.30 14.55
C LYS A 11 5.68 7.68 13.07
N VAL A 12 5.87 6.72 12.17
CA VAL A 12 5.81 6.95 10.73
C VAL A 12 4.37 6.98 10.22
N GLY A 13 3.53 6.04 10.66
CA GLY A 13 2.16 5.89 10.17
C GLY A 13 1.24 7.04 10.56
N ARG A 14 1.39 7.63 11.76
CA ARG A 14 0.50 8.70 12.23
C ARG A 14 0.60 9.98 11.38
N PRO A 15 1.79 10.53 11.08
CA PRO A 15 1.93 11.67 10.15
C PRO A 15 1.42 11.35 8.75
N VAL A 16 1.76 10.17 8.20
CA VAL A 16 1.35 9.81 6.83
C VAL A 16 -0.17 9.72 6.72
N MET A 17 -0.85 9.19 7.75
CA MET A 17 -2.32 9.11 7.81
C MET A 17 -2.99 10.46 8.05
N SER A 18 -2.32 11.41 8.72
CA SER A 18 -2.89 12.75 9.02
C SER A 18 -2.66 13.77 7.91
N THR A 19 -1.75 13.49 6.97
CA THR A 19 -1.40 14.43 5.89
C THR A 19 -2.43 14.40 4.76
N ASN A 20 -3.63 14.92 5.04
CA ASN A 20 -4.75 14.97 4.08
C ASN A 20 -4.40 15.74 2.80
N MET A 21 -3.56 16.79 2.89
CA MET A 21 -3.19 17.63 1.75
C MET A 21 -2.40 16.86 0.68
N ALA A 22 -1.49 15.98 1.07
CA ALA A 22 -0.69 15.21 0.12
C ALA A 22 -1.58 14.24 -0.68
N GLN A 23 -2.50 13.53 -0.02
CA GLN A 23 -3.39 12.56 -0.66
C GLN A 23 -4.37 13.23 -1.64
N ALA A 24 -4.92 14.37 -1.26
CA ALA A 24 -5.82 15.15 -2.11
C ALA A 24 -5.11 15.68 -3.37
N HIS A 25 -3.88 16.18 -3.20
CA HIS A 25 -3.07 16.68 -4.31
C HIS A 25 -2.71 15.56 -5.30
N THR A 26 -2.23 14.41 -4.79
CA THR A 26 -1.87 13.25 -5.60
C THR A 26 -3.05 12.72 -6.43
N LEU A 27 -4.24 12.60 -5.82
CA LEU A 27 -5.44 12.13 -6.53
C LEU A 27 -5.84 13.04 -7.69
N LYS A 28 -5.77 14.35 -7.49
CA LYS A 28 -6.05 15.35 -8.53
C LYS A 28 -5.01 15.33 -9.63
N TYR A 29 -3.72 15.24 -9.28
CA TYR A 29 -2.62 15.24 -10.23
C TYR A 29 -2.67 14.04 -11.17
N PHE A 30 -2.90 12.84 -10.63
CA PHE A 30 -2.96 11.62 -11.43
C PHE A 30 -4.35 11.33 -12.02
N ASP A 31 -5.36 12.16 -11.76
CA ASP A 31 -6.74 11.98 -12.22
C ASP A 31 -7.24 10.54 -11.93
N ILE A 32 -7.16 10.17 -10.65
CA ILE A 32 -7.55 8.84 -10.16
C ILE A 32 -8.99 8.91 -9.67
N PRO A 33 -9.89 8.03 -10.15
CA PRO A 33 -11.29 8.01 -9.72
C PRO A 33 -11.45 7.34 -8.34
N LYS A 34 -10.82 7.92 -7.30
CA LYS A 34 -10.86 7.45 -5.92
C LYS A 34 -10.97 8.62 -4.95
N ASN A 35 -11.55 8.36 -3.79
CA ASN A 35 -11.67 9.37 -2.75
C ASN A 35 -10.47 9.32 -1.78
N GLN A 36 -10.25 10.38 -1.00
CA GLN A 36 -9.18 10.40 0.01
C GLN A 36 -9.33 9.28 1.04
N GLU A 37 -10.57 8.92 1.38
CA GLU A 37 -10.85 7.80 2.28
C GLU A 37 -10.39 6.46 1.72
N ASP A 38 -10.51 6.25 0.40
CA ASP A 38 -10.01 5.05 -0.26
C ASP A 38 -8.49 4.96 -0.18
N CYS A 39 -7.79 6.08 -0.36
CA CYS A 39 -6.33 6.16 -0.17
C CYS A 39 -5.93 5.81 1.26
N ARG A 40 -6.64 6.34 2.26
CA ARG A 40 -6.40 6.03 3.68
C ARG A 40 -6.66 4.56 3.99
N LYS A 41 -7.74 4.00 3.47
CA LYS A 41 -8.08 2.58 3.60
C LYS A 41 -6.99 1.72 2.97
N LYS A 42 -6.50 2.11 1.79
CA LYS A 42 -5.45 1.37 1.09
C LYS A 42 -4.11 1.43 1.80
N LEU A 43 -3.72 2.60 2.28
CA LEU A 43 -2.53 2.77 3.12
C LEU A 43 -2.62 1.89 4.38
N ARG A 44 -3.80 1.81 5.00
CA ARG A 44 -4.05 0.98 6.17
C ARG A 44 -3.93 -0.52 5.85
N GLU A 45 -4.40 -0.95 4.68
CA GLU A 45 -4.23 -2.31 4.18
C GLU A 45 -2.73 -2.68 4.08
N TYR A 46 -1.88 -1.79 3.57
CA TYR A 46 -0.42 -2.02 3.50
C TYR A 46 0.21 -2.24 4.87
N PHE A 47 -0.19 -1.47 5.88
CA PHE A 47 0.28 -1.68 7.25
C PHE A 47 -0.21 -3.01 7.83
N TYR A 48 -1.47 -3.39 7.58
CA TYR A 48 -2.01 -4.66 8.08
C TYR A 48 -1.44 -5.89 7.37
N ARG A 49 -1.07 -5.79 6.10
CA ARG A 49 -0.43 -6.88 5.33
C ARG A 49 0.82 -7.41 6.05
N ASN A 50 1.56 -6.53 6.72
CA ASN A 50 2.79 -6.86 7.43
C ASN A 50 2.59 -7.00 8.96
N LYS A 51 1.35 -7.10 9.46
CA LYS A 51 1.04 -7.15 10.91
C LYS A 51 1.75 -8.30 11.65
N PHE A 52 1.93 -9.43 10.98
CA PHE A 52 2.49 -10.64 11.59
C PHE A 52 4.04 -10.66 11.60
N VAL A 53 4.70 -9.66 11.01
CA VAL A 53 6.16 -9.56 11.04
C VAL A 53 6.61 -9.25 12.47
N THR A 54 7.49 -10.10 13.01
CA THR A 54 7.99 -10.02 14.38
C THR A 54 9.45 -9.56 14.46
N ASP A 55 10.28 -9.92 13.47
CA ASP A 55 11.70 -9.54 13.40
C ASP A 55 11.84 -8.03 13.17
N VAL A 56 12.56 -7.37 14.08
CA VAL A 56 12.79 -5.92 14.06
C VAL A 56 13.54 -5.48 12.80
N ARG A 57 14.52 -6.26 12.34
CA ARG A 57 15.34 -5.91 11.16
C ARG A 57 14.49 -5.87 9.89
N VAL A 58 13.55 -6.80 9.79
CA VAL A 58 12.59 -6.85 8.68
C VAL A 58 11.65 -5.64 8.74
N VAL A 59 11.18 -5.27 9.94
CA VAL A 59 10.34 -4.09 10.12
C VAL A 59 11.08 -2.82 9.70
N ASP A 60 12.35 -2.66 10.08
CA ASP A 60 13.13 -1.48 9.71
C ASP A 60 13.27 -1.33 8.19
N ILE A 61 13.57 -2.43 7.49
CA ILE A 61 13.64 -2.45 6.02
C ILE A 61 12.28 -2.11 5.41
N LEU A 62 11.18 -2.65 5.95
CA LEU A 62 9.83 -2.36 5.46
C LEU A 62 9.45 -0.89 5.65
N VAL A 63 9.84 -0.28 6.77
CA VAL A 63 9.60 1.14 7.04
C VAL A 63 10.42 2.02 6.08
N ILE A 64 11.68 1.68 5.83
CA ILE A 64 12.52 2.39 4.87
C ILE A 64 11.90 2.35 3.47
N LYS A 65 11.48 1.16 3.00
CA LYS A 65 10.79 1.00 1.71
C LYS A 65 9.52 1.84 1.63
N GLY A 66 8.69 1.83 2.69
CA GLY A 66 7.47 2.63 2.74
C GLY A 66 7.74 4.15 2.71
N TYR A 67 8.83 4.61 3.32
CA TYR A 67 9.22 6.02 3.29
C TYR A 67 9.71 6.44 1.89
N MET A 68 10.47 5.57 1.21
CA MET A 68 10.89 5.79 -0.17
C MET A 68 9.67 5.95 -1.09
N GLU A 69 8.73 5.01 -1.04
CA GLU A 69 7.49 5.07 -1.81
C GLU A 69 6.74 6.39 -1.59
N LEU A 70 6.57 6.80 -0.33
CA LEU A 70 5.91 8.05 0.02
C LEU A 70 6.61 9.26 -0.61
N LYS A 71 7.95 9.27 -0.60
CA LYS A 71 8.74 10.34 -1.21
C LYS A 71 8.53 10.39 -2.72
N GLU A 72 8.54 9.27 -3.42
CA GLU A 72 8.28 9.21 -4.86
C GLU A 72 6.88 9.74 -5.21
N VAL A 73 5.86 9.34 -4.45
CA VAL A 73 4.48 9.82 -4.64
C VAL A 73 4.34 11.31 -4.37
N THR A 74 4.98 11.80 -3.31
CA THR A 74 4.92 13.23 -2.93
C THR A 74 5.58 14.11 -3.98
N HIS A 75 6.71 13.67 -4.55
CA HIS A 75 7.42 14.40 -5.61
C HIS A 75 6.91 14.09 -7.02
N GLN A 76 5.83 13.31 -7.15
CA GLN A 76 5.23 12.94 -8.44
C GLN A 76 6.21 12.23 -9.39
N TRP A 77 7.11 11.42 -8.84
CA TRP A 77 8.08 10.65 -9.62
C TRP A 77 7.50 9.35 -10.19
N GLN A 78 6.35 8.90 -9.67
CA GLN A 78 5.66 7.71 -10.16
C GLN A 78 4.70 8.02 -11.30
N GLN A 79 4.39 7.01 -12.13
CA GLN A 79 3.42 7.12 -13.22
C GLN A 79 2.00 6.76 -12.76
N LYS A 80 0.97 7.31 -13.42
CA LYS A 80 -0.46 7.03 -13.14
C LYS A 80 -0.77 5.52 -13.13
N GLY A 81 -0.24 4.76 -14.09
CA GLY A 81 -0.49 3.33 -14.21
C GLY A 81 0.00 2.55 -12.98
N TYR A 82 1.19 2.90 -12.49
CA TYR A 82 1.74 2.29 -11.28
C TYR A 82 0.89 2.63 -10.05
N MET A 83 0.47 3.88 -9.89
CA MET A 83 -0.42 4.29 -8.78
C MET A 83 -1.76 3.52 -8.80
N MET A 84 -2.35 3.34 -9.98
CA MET A 84 -3.60 2.60 -10.17
C MET A 84 -3.44 1.10 -9.84
N SER A 85 -2.26 0.53 -10.07
CA SER A 85 -1.96 -0.88 -9.79
C SER A 85 -2.13 -1.24 -8.31
N HIS A 86 -1.99 -0.28 -7.39
CA HIS A 86 -2.20 -0.52 -5.97
C HIS A 86 -3.61 -1.06 -5.68
N TRP A 87 -4.65 -0.57 -6.37
CA TRP A 87 -6.02 -1.00 -6.14
C TRP A 87 -6.39 -2.29 -6.87
N ASN A 88 -5.89 -2.50 -8.09
CA ASN A 88 -6.13 -3.70 -8.90
C ASN A 88 -4.81 -4.29 -9.38
N PRO A 89 -4.14 -5.14 -8.57
CA PRO A 89 -2.85 -5.72 -8.95
C PRO A 89 -2.94 -6.74 -10.11
N SER A 90 -4.13 -7.25 -10.40
CA SER A 90 -4.42 -8.08 -11.58
C SER A 90 -5.79 -7.67 -12.13
N ALA A 91 -5.86 -7.33 -13.42
CA ALA A 91 -7.12 -6.98 -14.07
C ALA A 91 -8.11 -8.17 -14.07
N GLU A 92 -7.57 -9.38 -14.05
CA GLU A 92 -8.31 -10.64 -13.96
C GLU A 92 -8.13 -11.25 -12.56
N ARG A 93 -9.24 -11.69 -11.95
CA ARG A 93 -9.20 -12.36 -10.65
C ARG A 93 -8.54 -13.72 -10.84
N ALA A 94 -7.49 -13.99 -10.06
CA ALA A 94 -6.87 -15.31 -10.06
C ALA A 94 -7.94 -16.38 -9.73
N PRO A 95 -7.97 -17.51 -10.46
CA PRO A 95 -8.94 -18.58 -10.22
C PRO A 95 -8.79 -19.10 -8.79
N VAL A 96 -9.87 -19.07 -8.01
CA VAL A 96 -9.83 -19.37 -6.57
C VAL A 96 -10.32 -20.79 -6.31
N THR A 97 -11.39 -21.16 -7.01
CA THR A 97 -12.01 -22.47 -6.87
C THR A 97 -11.26 -23.52 -7.67
N PHE A 98 -11.38 -24.77 -7.25
CA PHE A 98 -10.80 -25.90 -7.98
C PHE A 98 -11.27 -25.92 -9.44
N VAL A 99 -12.57 -25.75 -9.72
CA VAL A 99 -13.12 -25.76 -11.08
C VAL A 99 -12.54 -24.62 -11.93
N GLU A 100 -12.43 -23.40 -11.39
CA GLU A 100 -11.80 -22.29 -12.11
C GLU A 100 -10.33 -22.56 -12.42
N LYS A 101 -9.57 -23.16 -11.48
CA LYS A 101 -8.16 -23.51 -11.68
C LYS A 101 -7.98 -24.62 -12.71
N PHE A 102 -8.83 -25.64 -12.64
CA PHE A 102 -8.87 -26.74 -13.59
C PHE A 102 -9.18 -26.26 -15.01
N LEU A 103 -10.20 -25.41 -15.18
CA LEU A 103 -10.54 -24.82 -16.49
C LEU A 103 -9.45 -23.89 -17.03
N ALA A 104 -8.70 -23.22 -16.14
CA ALA A 104 -7.58 -22.37 -16.50
C ALA A 104 -6.26 -23.14 -16.74
N GLY A 105 -6.22 -24.46 -16.49
CA GLY A 105 -5.02 -25.29 -16.68
C GLY A 105 -3.87 -24.96 -15.74
N VAL A 106 -4.18 -24.45 -14.54
CA VAL A 106 -3.19 -24.02 -13.52
C VAL A 106 -3.08 -25.03 -12.35
N ASP A 107 -3.71 -26.20 -12.50
CA ASP A 107 -3.70 -27.31 -11.52
C ASP A 107 -2.69 -28.39 -11.92
#